data_AF-Q7TM08-F1
#
_entry.id   AF-Q7TM08-F1
#
_cell.length_a   1.000
_cell.length_b   1.000
_cell.length_c   1.000
_cell.angle_alpha   90.00
_cell.angle_beta   90.00
_cell.angle_gamma   90.00
#
_symmetry.space_group_name_H-M   'P 1'
#
loop_
_entity.id
_entity.type
_entity.pdbx_description
1 polymer ?
#
loop_
_entity_poly.entity_id
_entity_poly.type
_entity_poly.pdbx_seq_one_letter_code
_entity_poly.pdbx_strand_id
1 'polypeptide(L)'
;RGHTVVWHNQLPGWVTTGAFSSDELAVILQQHITEKVGHFAGHISVWDVVIEPLNDDGTWRDTIWYRALGPGYVTQALRWAHAADPGARLSLNDYN
;
A
#
# COMPACT_ATOMS: atom_id res chain seq x y z
N ARG A 1 -4.81 4.60 15.07
CA ARG A 1 -4.19 4.81 13.74
C ARG A 1 -3.55 3.50 13.34
N GLY A 2 -3.86 2.99 12.16
CA GLY A 2 -3.20 1.82 11.60
C GLY A 2 -1.99 2.27 10.79
N HIS A 3 -0.83 1.70 11.07
CA HIS A 3 0.43 2.05 10.44
C HIS A 3 1.25 0.78 10.20
N THR A 4 1.64 0.44 8.97
CA THR A 4 1.18 0.95 7.67
C THR A 4 0.64 -0.20 6.83
N VAL A 5 -0.13 0.08 5.79
CA VAL A 5 -0.61 -0.95 4.87
C VAL A 5 0.42 -1.24 3.78
N VAL A 6 0.86 -0.24 3.02
CA VAL A 6 1.81 -0.39 1.90
C VAL A 6 3.04 0.48 2.14
N TRP A 7 4.20 -0.15 2.09
CA TRP A 7 5.50 0.51 2.21
C TRP A 7 6.54 -0.24 1.39
N HIS A 8 7.69 0.41 1.18
CA HIS A 8 8.82 -0.19 0.49
C HIS A 8 9.76 -0.93 1.45
N ASN A 9 9.76 -0.54 2.73
CA ASN A 9 10.59 -1.13 3.77
C ASN A 9 9.83 -2.24 4.53
N GLN A 10 10.58 -3.12 5.21
CA GLN A 10 10.08 -4.22 6.04
C GLN A 10 9.10 -5.16 5.31
N LEU A 11 9.29 -5.34 4.00
CA LEU A 11 8.56 -6.34 3.23
C LEU A 11 9.05 -7.75 3.57
N PRO A 12 8.16 -8.76 3.60
CA PRO A 12 8.57 -10.13 3.83
C PRO A 12 9.42 -10.63 2.66
N GLY A 13 10.43 -11.46 2.97
CA GLY A 13 11.42 -11.90 1.98
C GLY A 13 10.81 -12.49 0.71
N TRP A 14 9.75 -13.29 0.86
CA TRP A 14 9.06 -13.94 -0.26
C TRP A 14 8.47 -12.95 -1.29
N VAL A 15 8.08 -11.74 -0.88
CA VAL A 15 7.62 -10.69 -1.79
C VAL A 15 8.81 -10.12 -2.55
N THR A 16 9.91 -9.83 -1.85
CA THR A 16 11.09 -9.16 -2.44
C THR A 16 11.95 -10.07 -3.32
N THR A 17 11.91 -11.38 -3.09
CA THR A 17 12.69 -12.37 -3.85
C THR A 17 11.84 -13.22 -4.79
N GLY A 18 10.52 -13.08 -4.74
CA GLY A 18 9.60 -13.83 -5.59
C GLY A 18 9.64 -13.33 -7.04
N ALA A 19 9.64 -14.27 -7.98
CA ALA A 19 9.55 -13.96 -9.41
C ALA A 19 8.09 -13.83 -9.84
N PHE A 20 7.47 -12.70 -9.49
CA PHE A 20 6.07 -12.42 -9.81
C PHE A 20 5.95 -11.52 -11.04
N SER A 21 4.94 -11.79 -11.85
CA SER A 21 4.43 -10.86 -12.87
C SER A 21 3.75 -9.63 -12.23
N SER A 22 3.53 -8.58 -13.03
CA SER A 22 2.76 -7.41 -12.59
C SER A 22 1.36 -7.78 -12.11
N ASP A 23 0.69 -8.71 -12.78
CA ASP A 23 -0.67 -9.15 -12.42
C ASP A 23 -0.68 -9.90 -11.08
N GLU A 24 0.31 -10.77 -10.85
CA GLU A 24 0.45 -11.47 -9.56
C GLU A 24 0.74 -10.49 -8.42
N LEU A 25 1.61 -9.51 -8.62
CA LEU A 25 1.87 -8.47 -7.62
C LEU A 25 0.65 -7.58 -7.36
N ALA A 26 -0.17 -7.31 -8.38
CA ALA A 26 -1.43 -6.59 -8.21
C ALA A 26 -2.39 -7.37 -7.30
N VAL A 27 -2.53 -8.68 -7.54
CA VAL A 27 -3.38 -9.56 -6.72
C VAL A 27 -2.84 -9.67 -5.28
N ILE A 28 -1.54 -9.88 -5.11
CA ILE A 28 -0.89 -9.93 -3.78
C ILE A 28 -1.15 -8.64 -3.01
N LEU A 29 -0.95 -7.49 -3.64
CA LEU A 29 -1.15 -6.19 -3.01
C LEU A 29 -2.62 -5.96 -2.66
N GLN A 30 -3.55 -6.24 -3.58
CA GLN A 30 -4.99 -6.12 -3.33
C GLN A 30 -5.42 -6.98 -2.14
N GLN A 31 -4.98 -8.24 -2.10
CA GLN A 31 -5.34 -9.19 -1.06
C GLN A 31 -4.80 -8.72 0.30
N HIS A 32 -3.51 -8.35 0.37
CA HIS A 32 -2.90 -7.81 1.60
C HIS A 32 -3.66 -6.60 2.14
N ILE A 33 -4.02 -5.64 1.29
CA ILE A 33 -4.78 -4.45 1.71
C ILE A 33 -6.17 -4.84 2.21
N THR A 34 -6.89 -5.64 1.43
CA THR A 34 -8.27 -6.03 1.74
C THR A 34 -8.34 -6.81 3.05
N GLU A 35 -7.45 -7.77 3.25
CA GLU A 35 -7.39 -8.59 4.45
C GLU A 35 -6.95 -7.76 5.66
N LYS A 36 -5.86 -6.98 5.56
CA LYS A 36 -5.34 -6.20 6.70
C LYS A 36 -6.29 -5.09 7.13
N VAL A 37 -6.82 -4.31 6.18
CA VAL A 37 -7.74 -3.20 6.48
C VAL A 37 -9.09 -3.77 6.93
N GLY A 38 -9.62 -4.76 6.21
CA GLY A 38 -10.91 -5.39 6.51
C GLY A 38 -10.93 -6.10 7.86
N HIS A 39 -9.83 -6.75 8.26
CA HIS A 39 -9.72 -7.41 9.56
C HIS A 39 -9.93 -6.47 10.74
N PHE A 40 -9.52 -5.20 10.62
CA PHE A 40 -9.65 -4.19 11.67
C PHE A 40 -10.74 -3.14 11.36
N ALA A 41 -11.65 -3.42 10.43
CA ALA A 41 -12.66 -2.47 9.99
C ALA A 41 -13.49 -1.95 11.18
N GLY A 42 -13.68 -0.63 11.26
CA GLY A 42 -14.42 0.02 12.36
C GLY A 42 -13.65 0.15 13.68
N HIS A 43 -12.46 -0.44 13.80
CA HIS A 43 -11.59 -0.29 14.98
C HIS A 43 -10.47 0.74 14.78
N ILE A 44 -10.21 1.14 13.53
CA ILE A 44 -9.14 2.07 13.18
C ILE A 44 -9.72 3.33 12.55
N SER A 45 -9.55 4.47 13.23
CA SER A 45 -10.07 5.76 12.75
C SER A 45 -9.31 6.35 11.55
N VAL A 46 -8.01 6.04 11.43
CA VAL A 46 -7.12 6.55 10.38
C VAL A 46 -6.13 5.46 9.98
N TRP A 47 -5.98 5.22 8.68
CA TRP A 47 -4.99 4.33 8.08
C TRP A 47 -3.95 5.10 7.29
N ASP A 48 -2.68 4.87 7.61
CA ASP A 48 -1.60 5.14 6.67
C ASP A 48 -1.58 4.05 5.60
N VAL A 49 -2.18 4.34 4.45
CA VAL A 49 -2.38 3.35 3.39
C VAL A 49 -1.10 3.17 2.59
N VAL A 50 -0.45 4.26 2.18
CA VAL A 50 0.83 4.22 1.49
C VAL A 50 1.79 5.18 2.18
N ILE A 51 2.99 4.69 2.49
CA ILE A 51 4.07 5.45 3.12
C ILE A 51 5.19 5.69 2.12
N GLU A 52 5.72 6.90 2.10
CA GLU A 52 6.96 7.30 1.40
C GLU A 52 7.00 6.90 -0.09
N PRO A 53 5.94 7.17 -0.89
CA PRO A 53 5.95 6.86 -2.31
C PRO A 53 6.88 7.77 -3.12
N LEU A 54 7.38 8.87 -2.55
CA LEU A 54 8.20 9.87 -3.23
C LEU A 54 9.64 9.90 -2.67
N ASN A 55 10.57 10.35 -3.51
CA ASN A 55 11.90 10.79 -3.11
C ASN A 55 11.87 12.27 -2.71
N ASP A 56 12.97 12.78 -2.14
CA ASP A 56 13.10 14.17 -1.68
C ASP A 56 12.95 15.21 -2.80
N ASP A 57 13.22 14.81 -4.06
CA ASP A 57 13.03 15.66 -5.24
C ASP A 57 11.62 15.62 -5.82
N GLY A 58 10.68 14.92 -5.16
CA GLY A 58 9.30 14.76 -5.56
C GLY A 58 9.08 13.72 -6.68
N THR A 59 10.14 13.05 -7.14
CA THR A 59 10.00 11.91 -8.08
C THR A 59 9.50 10.66 -7.36
N TRP A 60 8.98 9.69 -8.11
CA TRP A 60 8.54 8.41 -7.54
C TRP A 60 9.71 7.61 -6.98
N ARG A 61 9.54 7.10 -5.75
CA ARG A 61 10.47 6.16 -5.15
C ARG A 61 10.43 4.84 -5.92
N ASP A 62 11.60 4.32 -6.23
CA ASP A 62 11.74 3.04 -6.92
C ASP A 62 11.43 1.88 -5.96
N THR A 63 10.20 1.36 -6.03
CA THR A 63 9.69 0.29 -5.17
C THR A 63 9.22 -0.90 -6.01
N ILE A 64 9.13 -2.09 -5.41
CA ILE A 64 8.55 -3.26 -6.10
C ILE A 64 7.14 -2.97 -6.63
N TRP A 65 6.34 -2.20 -5.89
CA TRP A 65 4.99 -1.80 -6.27
C TRP A 65 5.00 -0.82 -7.44
N TYR A 66 5.87 0.20 -7.40
CA TYR A 66 6.00 1.18 -8.47
C TYR A 66 6.50 0.55 -9.77
N ARG A 67 7.53 -0.31 -9.71
CA ARG A 67 8.05 -0.99 -10.89
C ARG A 67 7.00 -1.89 -11.55
N ALA A 68 6.22 -2.61 -10.73
CA ALA A 68 5.25 -3.58 -11.22
C ALA A 68 3.96 -2.93 -11.73
N LEU A 69 3.45 -1.92 -11.01
CA LEU A 69 2.09 -1.39 -11.17
C LEU A 69 2.07 0.08 -11.66
N GLY A 70 3.23 0.72 -11.76
CA GLY A 70 3.35 2.15 -12.06
C GLY A 70 2.76 3.03 -10.94
N PRO A 71 2.72 4.36 -11.12
CA PRO A 71 2.27 5.30 -10.09
C PRO A 71 0.79 5.14 -9.70
N GLY A 72 -0.02 4.48 -10.56
CA GLY A 72 -1.43 4.20 -10.28
C GLY A 72 -1.68 3.30 -9.07
N TYR A 73 -0.65 2.59 -8.58
CA TYR A 73 -0.75 1.71 -7.41
C TYR A 73 -1.23 2.45 -6.16
N VAL A 74 -0.87 3.73 -5.99
CA VAL A 74 -1.30 4.55 -4.83
C VAL A 74 -2.80 4.76 -4.84
N THR A 75 -3.34 5.19 -5.98
CA THR A 75 -4.79 5.38 -6.16
C THR A 75 -5.53 4.06 -5.96
N GLN A 76 -4.97 2.96 -6.47
CA GLN A 76 -5.59 1.64 -6.35
C GLN A 76 -5.56 1.12 -4.91
N ALA A 77 -4.46 1.31 -4.18
CA ALA A 77 -4.34 0.98 -2.76
C ALA A 77 -5.36 1.73 -1.91
N LEU A 78 -5.55 3.04 -2.15
CA LEU A 78 -6.56 3.85 -1.47
C LEU A 78 -7.99 3.36 -1.77
N ARG A 79 -8.29 2.99 -3.02
CA ARG A 79 -9.60 2.43 -3.40
C ARG A 79 -9.89 1.11 -2.69
N TRP A 80 -8.91 0.20 -2.67
CA TRP A 80 -9.05 -1.08 -1.97
C TRP A 80 -9.19 -0.91 -0.46
N ALA A 81 -8.41 -0.01 0.16
CA ALA A 81 -8.53 0.31 1.58
C ALA A 81 -9.91 0.92 1.91
N HIS A 82 -10.41 1.84 1.08
CA HIS A 82 -11.74 2.44 1.28
C HIS A 82 -12.86 1.40 1.13
N ALA A 83 -12.74 0.47 0.18
CA ALA A 83 -13.70 -0.61 0.02
C ALA A 83 -13.71 -1.56 1.22
N ALA A 84 -12.55 -1.79 1.85
CA ALA A 84 -12.41 -2.69 3.00
C ALA A 84 -12.87 -2.04 4.33
N ASP A 85 -12.66 -0.73 4.52
CA ASP A 85 -13.20 0.04 5.64
C ASP A 85 -13.61 1.44 5.19
N PRO A 86 -14.89 1.64 4.80
CA PRO A 86 -15.39 2.95 4.36
C PRO A 86 -15.43 4.00 5.47
N GLY A 87 -15.38 3.59 6.74
CA GLY A 87 -15.47 4.49 7.89
C GLY A 87 -14.13 5.09 8.31
N ALA A 88 -13.01 4.50 7.87
CA ALA A 88 -11.67 5.00 8.18
C ALA A 88 -11.28 6.17 7.29
N ARG A 89 -10.58 7.15 7.87
CA ARG A 89 -9.86 8.17 7.08
C ARG A 89 -8.59 7.57 6.50
N LEU A 90 -8.32 7.80 5.24
CA LEU A 90 -7.15 7.26 4.56
C LEU A 90 -6.10 8.36 4.36
N SER A 91 -4.85 8.07 4.72
CA SER A 91 -3.71 8.95 4.53
C SER A 91 -2.67 8.35 3.60
N LEU A 92 -2.10 9.23 2.77
CA LEU A 92 -0.72 9.12 2.31
C LEU A 92 0.16 9.77 3.37
N ASN A 93 1.24 9.11 3.80
CA ASN A 93 2.16 9.71 4.77
C ASN A 93 3.58 9.69 4.20
N ASP A 94 4.28 10.81 4.34
CA ASP A 94 5.65 10.99 3.86
C ASP A 94 6.43 11.83 4.88
N TYR A 95 7.73 11.99 4.67
CA TYR A 95 8.61 12.85 5.47
C TYR A 95 9.31 13.90 4.59
N ASN A 96 10.02 14.83 5.26
CA ASN A 96 10.58 16.09 4.74
C ASN A 96 9.54 17.18 4.45
#